data_AF-A0A1L8EDL3-F1
#
_entry.id   AF-A0A1L8EDL3-F1
#
_cell.length_a   1.000
_cell.length_b   1.000
_cell.length_c   1.000
_cell.angle_alpha   90.00
_cell.angle_beta   90.00
_cell.angle_gamma   90.00
#
_symmetry.space_group_name_H-M   'P 1'
#
loop_
_entity.id
_entity.type
_entity.pdbx_description
1 polymer ?
#
loop_
_entity_poly.entity_id
_entity_poly.type
_entity_poly.pdbx_seq_one_letter_code
_entity_poly.pdbx_strand_id
1 'polypeptide(L)'
;MKLVIAVLCLIAVTGVYGQSQLNLSEEQKVHALQYAAACMEQEKSTTEDSVALTRGQFSGLSKNAKCFVKCFFEKAGFMKDGVVLPDVLTEKLGPNVGEDKLKAIMGKCNSVKGSDKCDTAFKLFECYYKEHTSFL
;
A
#
# COMPACT_ATOMS: atom_id res chain seq x y z
N MET A 1 25.99 -2.08 16.63
CA MET A 1 25.80 -3.34 17.38
C MET A 1 24.90 -3.20 18.62
N LYS A 2 24.79 -2.04 19.28
CA LYS A 2 23.79 -1.81 20.37
C LYS A 2 22.39 -1.41 19.87
N LEU A 3 22.25 -0.91 18.65
CA LEU A 3 20.96 -0.53 18.02
C LEU A 3 20.16 -1.72 17.46
N VAL A 4 20.84 -2.82 17.09
CA VAL A 4 20.19 -4.00 16.49
C VAL A 4 19.39 -4.78 17.54
N ILE A 5 19.85 -4.79 18.79
CA ILE A 5 19.21 -5.49 19.92
C ILE A 5 17.97 -4.71 20.40
N ALA A 6 17.96 -3.37 20.31
CA ALA A 6 16.81 -2.56 20.71
C ALA A 6 15.61 -2.71 19.76
N VAL A 7 15.85 -2.94 18.46
CA VAL A 7 14.78 -3.16 17.48
C VAL A 7 14.19 -4.57 17.59
N LEU A 8 14.99 -5.57 17.99
CA LEU A 8 14.53 -6.94 18.22
C LEU A 8 13.62 -7.07 19.46
N CYS A 9 13.73 -6.18 20.46
CA CYS A 9 12.89 -6.21 21.66
C CYS A 9 11.51 -5.57 21.51
N LEU A 10 11.24 -4.79 20.45
CA LEU A 10 9.88 -4.28 20.17
C LEU A 10 8.98 -5.33 19.51
N ILE A 11 9.54 -6.45 19.05
CA ILE A 11 8.81 -7.54 18.41
C ILE A 11 8.12 -8.44 19.46
N ALA A 12 8.44 -8.29 20.75
CA ALA A 12 7.97 -9.18 21.81
C ALA A 12 6.74 -8.70 22.62
N VAL A 13 6.18 -7.50 22.38
CA VAL A 13 5.10 -6.93 23.24
C VAL A 13 3.77 -6.67 22.52
N THR A 14 3.62 -7.06 21.25
CA THR A 14 2.30 -7.12 20.60
C THR A 14 2.00 -8.56 20.16
N GLY A 15 2.00 -9.49 21.11
CA GLY A 15 1.07 -10.60 21.01
C GLY A 15 -0.34 -10.02 21.02
N VAL A 16 -1.19 -10.41 20.07
CA VAL A 16 -2.55 -9.86 19.81
C VAL A 16 -2.58 -8.60 18.94
N TYR A 17 -2.00 -8.65 17.74
CA TYR A 17 -2.69 -8.19 16.53
C TYR A 17 -2.23 -9.12 15.40
N GLY A 18 -3.15 -9.87 14.80
CA GLY A 18 -2.88 -10.70 13.63
C GLY A 18 -2.50 -9.83 12.44
N GLN A 19 -1.25 -9.38 12.37
CA GLN A 19 -0.72 -8.80 11.15
C GLN A 19 -0.43 -9.97 10.23
N SER A 20 -1.23 -10.13 9.18
CA SER A 20 -0.81 -10.85 7.99
C SER A 20 0.51 -10.23 7.52
N GLN A 21 1.63 -10.79 7.95
CA GLN A 21 2.94 -10.42 7.42
C GLN A 21 2.90 -10.83 5.95
N LEU A 22 2.70 -9.86 5.05
CA LEU A 22 2.95 -10.09 3.63
C LEU A 22 4.40 -10.58 3.55
N ASN A 23 4.60 -11.82 3.09
CA ASN A 23 5.92 -12.43 2.98
C ASN A 23 6.61 -11.87 1.73
N LEU A 24 6.98 -10.59 1.81
CA LEU A 24 7.73 -9.91 0.75
C LEU A 24 9.18 -10.38 0.77
N SER A 25 9.75 -10.64 -0.40
CA SER A 25 11.18 -10.86 -0.57
C SER A 25 11.98 -9.60 -0.22
N GLU A 26 13.25 -9.75 0.10
CA GLU A 26 14.13 -8.59 0.36
C GLU A 26 14.21 -7.65 -0.85
N GLU A 27 14.21 -8.20 -2.06
CA GLU A 27 14.16 -7.41 -3.29
C GLU A 27 12.87 -6.58 -3.39
N GLN A 28 11.71 -7.17 -3.08
CA GLN A 28 10.43 -6.46 -3.10
C GLN A 28 10.41 -5.32 -2.07
N LYS A 29 11.00 -5.53 -0.89
CA LYS A 29 11.13 -4.48 0.14
C LYS A 29 12.01 -3.33 -0.36
N VAL A 30 13.16 -3.64 -0.96
CA VAL A 30 14.08 -2.63 -1.51
C VAL A 30 13.39 -1.82 -2.61
N HIS A 31 12.71 -2.46 -3.56
CA HIS A 31 11.98 -1.75 -4.61
C HIS A 31 10.85 -0.89 -4.05
N ALA A 32 10.07 -1.40 -3.09
CA ALA A 32 9.04 -0.61 -2.42
C ALA A 32 9.62 0.66 -1.75
N LEU A 33 10.76 0.53 -1.06
CA LEU A 33 11.44 1.68 -0.45
C LEU A 33 11.94 2.68 -1.50
N GLN A 34 12.51 2.21 -2.61
CA GLN A 34 12.97 3.07 -3.70
C GLN A 34 11.80 3.82 -4.37
N TYR A 35 10.69 3.15 -4.65
CA TYR A 35 9.51 3.79 -5.23
C TYR A 35 8.91 4.81 -4.28
N ALA A 36 8.81 4.49 -2.98
CA ALA A 36 8.34 5.43 -1.97
C ALA A 36 9.24 6.68 -1.91
N ALA A 37 10.56 6.51 -1.85
CA ALA A 37 11.50 7.64 -1.84
C ALA A 37 11.32 8.55 -3.07
N ALA A 38 11.30 7.96 -4.27
CA ALA A 38 11.13 8.71 -5.51
C ALA A 38 9.77 9.44 -5.58
N CYS A 39 8.70 8.82 -5.08
CA CYS A 39 7.36 9.43 -5.10
C CYS A 39 7.18 10.52 -4.04
N MET A 40 7.81 10.39 -2.86
CA MET A 40 7.82 11.47 -1.88
C MET A 40 8.50 12.70 -2.46
N GLU A 41 9.63 12.52 -3.15
CA GLU A 41 10.35 13.61 -3.81
C GLU A 41 9.55 14.24 -4.96
N GLN A 42 8.94 13.41 -5.82
CA GLN A 42 8.18 13.87 -6.99
C GLN A 42 6.94 14.67 -6.57
N GLU A 43 6.15 14.14 -5.64
CA GLU A 43 4.84 14.70 -5.27
C GLU A 43 4.94 15.69 -4.10
N LYS A 44 6.15 15.90 -3.56
CA LYS A 44 6.38 16.71 -2.35
C LYS A 44 5.49 16.25 -1.20
N SER A 45 5.39 14.93 -1.02
CA SER A 45 4.68 14.29 0.09
C SER A 45 5.61 14.14 1.30
N THR A 46 5.04 14.01 2.47
CA THR A 46 5.81 13.87 3.72
C THR A 46 5.96 12.41 4.15
N THR A 47 6.92 12.17 5.05
CA THR A 47 7.05 10.86 5.71
C THR A 47 5.82 10.56 6.55
N GLU A 48 5.24 11.57 7.20
CA GLU A 48 4.02 11.48 7.98
C GLU A 48 2.84 11.00 7.15
N ASP A 49 2.69 11.49 5.91
CA ASP A 49 1.67 11.01 4.96
C ASP A 49 1.85 9.52 4.67
N SER A 50 3.09 9.08 4.40
CA SER A 50 3.40 7.69 4.12
C SER A 50 3.12 6.79 5.33
N VAL A 51 3.47 7.25 6.54
CA VAL A 51 3.19 6.54 7.78
C VAL A 51 1.68 6.44 8.02
N ALA A 52 0.92 7.52 7.80
CA ALA A 52 -0.54 7.51 7.92
C ALA A 52 -1.18 6.48 6.98
N LEU A 53 -0.75 6.44 5.71
CA LEU A 53 -1.22 5.48 4.71
C LEU A 53 -0.97 4.02 5.13
N THR A 54 0.23 3.70 5.65
CA THR A 54 0.55 2.33 6.11
C THR A 54 -0.26 1.91 7.35
N ARG A 55 -0.72 2.87 8.14
CA ARG A 55 -1.54 2.67 9.35
C ARG A 55 -3.05 2.71 9.09
N GLY A 56 -3.48 2.88 7.85
CA GLY A 56 -4.91 2.99 7.53
C GLY A 56 -5.55 4.31 7.97
N GLN A 57 -4.75 5.35 8.22
CA GLN A 57 -5.23 6.66 8.67
C GLN A 57 -5.50 7.54 7.45
N PHE A 58 -6.74 7.49 6.96
CA PHE A 58 -7.12 8.09 5.67
C PHE A 58 -7.78 9.47 5.77
N SER A 59 -8.14 9.89 6.98
CA SER A 59 -8.80 11.17 7.23
C SER A 59 -7.85 12.35 7.00
N GLY A 60 -8.31 13.34 6.22
CA GLY A 60 -7.60 14.62 6.07
C GLY A 60 -6.32 14.57 5.23
N LEU A 61 -6.08 13.50 4.46
CA LEU A 61 -4.89 13.43 3.61
C LEU A 61 -4.85 14.53 2.56
N SER A 62 -3.67 15.15 2.44
CA SER A 62 -3.39 16.21 1.48
C SER A 62 -3.46 15.71 0.04
N LYS A 63 -3.57 16.63 -0.93
CA LYS A 63 -3.48 16.29 -2.36
C LYS A 63 -2.15 15.59 -2.69
N ASN A 64 -1.05 16.05 -2.10
CA ASN A 64 0.28 15.49 -2.29
C ASN A 64 0.35 14.03 -1.80
N ALA A 65 -0.23 13.73 -0.64
CA ALA A 65 -0.34 12.36 -0.12
C ALA A 65 -1.13 11.44 -1.05
N LYS A 66 -2.24 11.93 -1.62
CA LYS A 66 -3.02 11.16 -2.60
C LYS A 66 -2.24 10.93 -3.89
N CYS A 67 -1.51 11.94 -4.37
CA CYS A 67 -0.67 11.80 -5.56
C CYS A 67 0.53 10.89 -5.31
N PHE A 68 1.07 10.84 -4.09
CA PHE A 68 2.08 9.87 -3.69
C PHE A 68 1.59 8.43 -3.90
N VAL A 69 0.35 8.11 -3.52
CA VAL A 69 -0.26 6.79 -3.76
C VAL A 69 -0.31 6.47 -5.27
N LYS A 70 -0.78 7.42 -6.08
CA LYS A 70 -0.79 7.27 -7.55
C LYS A 70 0.61 6.97 -8.09
N CYS A 71 1.59 7.81 -7.74
CA CYS A 71 2.96 7.65 -8.20
C CYS A 71 3.51 6.28 -7.82
N PHE A 72 3.28 5.85 -6.58
CA PHE A 72 3.76 4.55 -6.10
C PHE A 72 3.14 3.40 -6.89
N PHE A 73 1.83 3.43 -7.12
CA PHE A 73 1.14 2.40 -7.90
C PHE A 73 1.57 2.36 -9.36
N GLU A 74 1.85 3.50 -9.97
CA GLU A 74 2.39 3.56 -11.33
C GLU A 74 3.82 3.00 -11.40
N LYS A 75 4.70 3.36 -10.46
CA LYS A 75 6.07 2.81 -10.41
C LYS A 75 6.11 1.31 -10.11
N ALA A 76 5.23 0.83 -9.24
CA ALA A 76 5.09 -0.59 -8.93
C ALA A 76 4.41 -1.39 -10.06
N GLY A 77 3.85 -0.72 -11.07
CA GLY A 77 3.15 -1.33 -12.19
C GLY A 77 1.73 -1.80 -11.88
N PHE A 78 1.17 -1.42 -10.73
CA PHE A 78 -0.21 -1.77 -10.35
C PHE A 78 -1.26 -0.93 -11.05
N MET A 79 -0.88 0.24 -11.54
CA MET A 79 -1.79 1.21 -12.12
C MET A 79 -1.16 1.89 -13.32
N LYS A 80 -1.99 2.25 -14.31
CA LYS A 80 -1.64 3.17 -15.37
C LYS A 80 -2.79 4.15 -15.60
N ASP A 81 -2.48 5.45 -15.61
CA ASP A 81 -3.45 6.51 -15.91
C ASP A 81 -4.72 6.51 -15.02
N GLY A 82 -4.61 6.08 -13.76
CA GLY A 82 -5.74 5.98 -12.83
C GLY A 82 -6.57 4.70 -12.97
N VAL A 83 -6.10 3.73 -13.75
CA VAL A 83 -6.73 2.42 -13.93
C VAL A 83 -5.80 1.33 -13.41
N VAL A 84 -6.31 0.51 -12.51
CA VAL A 84 -5.61 -0.64 -11.95
C VAL A 84 -5.37 -1.68 -13.05
N LEU A 85 -4.24 -2.40 -12.99
CA LEU A 85 -3.90 -3.50 -13.89
C LEU A 85 -4.17 -4.84 -13.18
N PRO A 86 -5.31 -5.51 -13.44
CA PRO A 86 -5.75 -6.70 -12.70
C PRO A 86 -4.75 -7.86 -12.72
N ASP A 87 -4.18 -8.11 -13.89
CA ASP A 87 -3.26 -9.22 -14.10
C ASP A 87 -1.98 -9.02 -13.28
N VAL A 88 -1.45 -7.79 -13.25
CA VAL A 88 -0.25 -7.44 -12.48
C VAL A 88 -0.50 -7.53 -10.97
N LEU A 89 -1.67 -7.11 -10.49
CA LEU A 89 -2.04 -7.31 -9.09
C LEU A 89 -2.08 -8.78 -8.73
N THR A 90 -2.71 -9.60 -9.57
CA THR A 90 -2.84 -11.05 -9.35
C THR A 90 -1.46 -11.71 -9.30
N GLU A 91 -0.61 -11.41 -10.27
CA GLU A 91 0.77 -11.92 -10.35
C GLU A 91 1.59 -11.55 -9.11
N LYS A 92 1.57 -10.28 -8.70
CA LYS A 92 2.47 -9.75 -7.66
C LYS A 92 1.95 -9.93 -6.23
N LEU A 93 0.64 -9.85 -6.03
CA LEU A 93 0.01 -9.90 -4.70
C LEU A 93 -0.71 -11.21 -4.41
N GLY A 94 -1.16 -11.93 -5.44
CA GLY A 94 -1.86 -13.22 -5.30
C GLY A 94 -1.13 -14.24 -4.42
N PRO A 95 0.20 -14.43 -4.56
CA PRO A 95 0.95 -15.36 -3.70
C PRO A 95 0.92 -15.02 -2.20
N ASN A 96 0.73 -13.74 -1.85
CA ASN A 96 0.72 -13.29 -0.46
C ASN A 96 -0.68 -13.08 0.12
N VAL A 97 -1.64 -12.69 -0.73
CA VAL A 97 -3.02 -12.38 -0.31
C VAL A 97 -3.96 -13.57 -0.50
N GLY A 98 -3.62 -14.50 -1.40
CA GLY A 98 -4.51 -15.53 -1.93
C GLY A 98 -5.30 -14.99 -3.13
N GLU A 99 -5.24 -15.69 -4.26
CA GLU A 99 -5.87 -15.23 -5.51
C GLU A 99 -7.38 -15.00 -5.39
N ASP A 100 -8.12 -15.91 -4.75
CA ASP A 100 -9.58 -15.80 -4.64
C ASP A 100 -9.98 -14.61 -3.77
N LYS A 101 -9.26 -14.40 -2.66
CA LYS A 101 -9.42 -13.23 -1.79
C LYS A 101 -9.11 -11.95 -2.54
N LEU A 102 -8.01 -11.93 -3.29
CA LEU A 102 -7.62 -10.77 -4.10
C LEU A 102 -8.66 -10.47 -5.20
N LYS A 103 -9.14 -11.47 -5.93
CA LYS A 103 -10.20 -11.33 -6.94
C LYS A 103 -11.50 -10.78 -6.33
N ALA A 104 -11.87 -11.23 -5.13
CA ALA A 104 -13.03 -10.70 -4.41
C ALA A 104 -12.87 -9.21 -4.05
N ILE A 105 -11.70 -8.81 -3.56
CA ILE A 105 -11.37 -7.39 -3.27
C ILE A 105 -11.44 -6.56 -4.57
N MET A 106 -10.82 -7.04 -5.64
CA MET A 106 -10.81 -6.38 -6.95
C MET A 106 -12.22 -6.16 -7.49
N GLY A 107 -13.11 -7.15 -7.34
CA GLY A 107 -14.52 -7.05 -7.75
C GLY A 107 -15.30 -5.95 -7.03
N LYS A 108 -14.93 -5.64 -5.78
CA LYS A 108 -15.55 -4.55 -5.00
C LYS A 108 -14.92 -3.18 -5.28
N CYS A 109 -13.61 -3.14 -5.53
CA CYS A 109 -12.86 -1.88 -5.53
C CYS A 109 -12.54 -1.31 -6.91
N ASN A 110 -12.36 -2.12 -7.98
CA ASN A 110 -11.80 -1.62 -9.24
C ASN A 110 -12.66 -0.58 -9.98
N SER A 111 -13.95 -0.51 -9.68
CA SER A 111 -14.88 0.48 -10.21
C SER A 111 -14.80 1.84 -9.49
N VAL A 112 -14.10 1.93 -8.36
CA VAL A 112 -13.95 3.17 -7.59
C VAL A 112 -13.26 4.24 -8.42
N LYS A 113 -13.84 5.45 -8.40
CA LYS A 113 -13.31 6.66 -9.06
C LYS A 113 -13.29 7.85 -8.11
N GLY A 114 -12.28 8.69 -8.28
CA GLY A 114 -12.11 9.95 -7.59
C GLY A 114 -12.44 11.15 -8.48
N SER A 115 -12.25 12.35 -7.93
CA SER A 115 -12.39 13.61 -8.68
C SER A 115 -11.27 13.81 -9.72
N ASP A 116 -10.10 13.21 -9.49
CA ASP A 116 -8.96 13.22 -10.40
C ASP A 116 -8.19 11.89 -10.31
N LYS A 117 -7.07 11.75 -11.04
CA LYS A 117 -6.25 10.53 -11.04
C LYS A 117 -5.61 10.24 -9.67
N CYS A 118 -5.22 11.26 -8.91
CA CYS A 118 -4.63 11.08 -7.58
C CYS A 118 -5.71 10.63 -6.58
N ASP A 119 -6.86 11.29 -6.59
CA ASP A 119 -8.01 10.93 -5.74
C ASP A 119 -8.52 9.52 -6.10
N THR A 120 -8.52 9.16 -7.38
CA THR A 120 -8.86 7.79 -7.82
C THR A 120 -7.90 6.76 -7.23
N ALA A 121 -6.59 6.97 -7.36
CA ALA A 121 -5.60 6.05 -6.80
C ALA A 121 -5.71 5.91 -5.28
N PHE A 122 -5.92 7.03 -4.58
CA PHE A 122 -6.12 7.02 -3.14
C PHE A 122 -7.38 6.27 -2.72
N LYS A 123 -8.53 6.53 -3.34
CA LYS A 123 -9.78 5.82 -2.99
C LYS A 123 -9.72 4.33 -3.30
N LEU A 124 -9.01 3.95 -4.37
CA LEU A 124 -8.71 2.56 -4.65
C LEU A 124 -7.87 1.96 -3.53
N PHE A 125 -6.77 2.60 -3.13
CA PHE A 125 -5.95 2.13 -2.01
C PHE A 125 -6.75 1.96 -0.72
N GLU A 126 -7.54 2.97 -0.34
CA GLU A 126 -8.41 2.92 0.84
C GLU A 126 -9.40 1.75 0.78
N CYS A 127 -10.05 1.52 -0.38
CA CYS A 127 -10.95 0.40 -0.57
C CYS A 127 -10.22 -0.94 -0.40
N TYR A 128 -9.09 -1.13 -1.09
CA TYR A 128 -8.29 -2.35 -1.00
C TYR A 128 -7.81 -2.62 0.43
N TYR A 129 -7.36 -1.58 1.14
CA TYR A 129 -6.92 -1.69 2.53
C TYR A 129 -8.06 -2.15 3.43
N LYS A 130 -9.23 -1.50 3.35
CA LYS A 130 -10.40 -1.84 4.18
C LYS A 130 -10.91 -3.25 3.90
N GLU A 131 -11.03 -3.62 2.63
CA GLU A 131 -11.47 -4.95 2.24
C GLU A 131 -10.46 -6.01 2.69
N HIS A 132 -9.17 -5.81 2.45
CA HIS A 132 -8.12 -6.74 2.89
C HIS A 132 -8.14 -6.97 4.41
N THR A 133 -8.24 -5.89 5.20
CA THR A 133 -8.34 -5.95 6.66
C THR A 133 -9.62 -6.61 7.14
N SER A 134 -10.73 -6.48 6.40
CA SER A 134 -12.00 -7.16 6.75
C SER A 134 -11.94 -8.68 6.60
N PHE A 135 -10.92 -9.20 5.90
CA PHE A 135 -10.63 -10.62 5.74
C PHE A 135 -9.51 -11.11 6.68
N LEU A 136 -9.04 -10.30 7.62
CA LEU A 136 -8.07 -10.68 8.65
C LEU A 136 -8.79 -10.96 9.97
#